data_AF-A0A2W4CRZ1-F1
#
_entry.id   AF-A0A2W4CRZ1-F1
#
_cell.length_a   1.000
_cell.length_b   1.000
_cell.length_c   1.000
_cell.angle_alpha   90.00
_cell.angle_beta   90.00
_cell.angle_gamma   90.00
#
_symmetry.space_group_name_H-M   'P 1'
#
loop_
_entity.id
_entity.type
_entity.pdbx_description
1 polymer ?
#
loop_
_entity_poly.entity_id
_entity_poly.type
_entity_poly.pdbx_seq_one_letter_code
_entity_poly.pdbx_strand_id
1 'polypeptide(L)'
;MADLNRPEITEMRPKITVIGVGGGGGNAINNMIAEKLQGAEFIAANTDAQALAMSKASRLIQLGSHVTEGLGAGSLPEIGRAAAEESIDEIMDHLRGTHMCFVTAGMGGGTGTGAAPIIAQAARKAGILTVAVVTKPFTFEGKRRMQTANEGIERLRESADTVIVIPNQNLFRIADAKTTFADAFVIADRVLYAGVGCITDLIVKEGLINLDFADVKSVMKDMGRAMMGTGEASGEGRALKAAEAAIANPLLDDVSMKGAKGVLVSISGGLDMTLFEVDEAATRIREEVYEDADIVVGAIFDRGLDGTFRVSVVATGLDRESATDDVRAGAEGRAAQGGQSRTLQ
;
A
#
# COMPACT_ATOMS: atom_id res chain seq x y z
N MET A 1 31.14 -13.41 44.00
CA MET A 1 30.78 -12.62 42.81
C MET A 1 30.78 -13.57 41.63
N ALA A 2 29.61 -14.10 41.29
CA ALA A 2 29.43 -14.88 40.08
C ALA A 2 28.66 -13.99 39.11
N ASP A 3 29.36 -13.43 38.12
CA ASP A 3 28.72 -12.80 36.97
C ASP A 3 27.98 -13.91 36.21
N LEU A 4 26.66 -13.87 36.28
CA LEU A 4 25.81 -14.67 35.41
C LEU A 4 26.05 -14.19 33.98
N ASN A 5 26.62 -15.07 33.16
CA ASN A 5 26.51 -15.07 31.71
C ASN A 5 25.02 -14.95 31.34
N ARG A 6 24.55 -13.72 31.12
CA ARG A 6 23.31 -13.51 30.37
C ARG A 6 23.59 -14.03 28.95
N PRO A 7 22.76 -14.93 28.40
CA PRO A 7 22.90 -15.28 26.99
C PRO A 7 22.82 -13.98 26.17
N GLU A 8 23.75 -13.80 25.22
CA GLU A 8 23.65 -12.75 24.20
C GLU A 8 22.39 -13.04 23.38
N ILE A 9 21.26 -12.48 23.81
CA ILE A 9 20.02 -12.51 23.05
C ILE A 9 20.28 -11.63 21.83
N THR A 10 20.43 -12.25 20.67
CA THR A 10 20.49 -11.54 19.39
C THR A 10 19.09 -11.01 19.10
N GLU A 11 18.78 -9.79 19.55
CA GLU A 11 17.57 -9.07 19.15
C GLU A 11 17.70 -8.74 17.64
N MET A 12 17.28 -9.66 16.78
CA MET A 12 17.18 -9.40 15.34
C MET A 12 15.91 -8.60 15.07
N ARG A 13 16.05 -7.28 14.99
CA ARG A 13 14.98 -6.43 14.44
C ARG A 13 14.80 -6.76 12.95
N PRO A 14 13.56 -6.99 12.48
CA PRO A 14 13.30 -7.25 11.07
C PRO A 14 13.84 -6.11 10.20
N LYS A 15 14.63 -6.47 9.19
CA LYS A 15 15.15 -5.49 8.22
C LYS A 15 14.08 -5.19 7.17
N ILE A 16 13.63 -3.94 7.11
CA ILE A 16 12.63 -3.45 6.15
C ILE A 16 13.32 -2.60 5.09
N THR A 17 12.98 -2.82 3.82
CA THR A 17 13.47 -2.03 2.69
C THR A 17 12.31 -1.52 1.85
N VAL A 18 12.36 -0.26 1.43
CA VAL A 18 11.36 0.38 0.57
C VAL A 18 12.02 0.75 -0.75
N ILE A 19 11.54 0.16 -1.84
CA ILE A 19 11.99 0.43 -3.20
C ILE A 19 10.97 1.33 -3.91
N GLY A 20 11.38 2.55 -4.26
CA GLY A 20 10.61 3.44 -5.13
C GLY A 20 10.99 3.22 -6.59
N VAL A 21 10.02 2.76 -7.39
CA VAL A 21 10.23 2.38 -8.80
C VAL A 21 9.66 3.43 -9.74
N GLY A 22 10.50 3.95 -10.63
CA GLY A 22 10.15 5.01 -11.58
C GLY A 22 9.92 6.37 -10.89
N GLY A 23 9.45 7.37 -11.66
CA GLY A 23 9.25 8.73 -11.15
C GLY A 23 8.27 8.84 -9.98
N GLY A 24 7.09 8.21 -10.08
CA GLY A 24 6.09 8.24 -9.02
C GLY A 24 6.55 7.55 -7.74
N GLY A 25 7.18 6.39 -7.84
CA GLY A 25 7.76 5.69 -6.68
C GLY A 25 8.93 6.47 -6.07
N GLY A 26 9.78 7.07 -6.91
CA GLY A 26 10.87 7.94 -6.49
C GLY A 26 10.40 9.18 -5.69
N ASN A 27 9.31 9.81 -6.12
CA ASN A 27 8.70 10.91 -5.38
C ASN A 27 8.15 10.45 -4.03
N ALA A 28 7.44 9.31 -4.01
CA ALA A 28 6.88 8.75 -2.79
C ALA A 28 7.96 8.46 -1.73
N ILE A 29 9.07 7.81 -2.11
CA ILE A 29 10.17 7.55 -1.16
C ILE A 29 10.88 8.84 -0.74
N ASN A 30 11.03 9.83 -1.62
CA ASN A 30 11.59 11.12 -1.26
C ASN A 30 10.73 11.83 -0.20
N ASN A 31 9.41 11.70 -0.30
CA ASN A 31 8.47 12.18 0.71
C ASN A 31 8.62 11.40 2.03
N MET A 32 8.68 10.07 1.98
CA MET A 32 8.88 9.22 3.18
C MET A 32 10.19 9.55 3.93
N ILE A 33 11.26 9.82 3.19
CA ILE A 33 12.54 10.24 3.76
C ILE A 33 12.43 11.64 4.39
N ALA A 34 11.74 12.56 3.74
CA ALA A 34 11.53 13.92 4.26
C ALA A 34 10.70 13.92 5.56
N GLU A 35 9.68 13.05 5.62
CA GLU A 35 8.85 12.80 6.82
C GLU A 35 9.56 11.94 7.87
N LYS A 36 10.82 11.52 7.61
CA LYS A 36 11.68 10.76 8.54
C LYS A 36 11.08 9.42 8.98
N LEU A 37 10.49 8.67 8.05
CA LEU A 37 10.04 7.30 8.34
C LEU A 37 11.21 6.48 8.93
N GLN A 38 11.00 5.91 10.10
CA GLN A 38 12.02 5.18 10.85
C GLN A 38 12.02 3.68 10.50
N GLY A 39 13.18 3.03 10.61
CA GLY A 39 13.31 1.58 10.50
C GLY A 39 13.24 1.00 9.08
N ALA A 40 13.22 1.85 8.04
CA ALA A 40 13.24 1.43 6.65
C ALA A 40 14.50 1.94 5.92
N GLU A 41 15.14 1.06 5.15
CA GLU A 41 16.15 1.45 4.16
C GLU A 41 15.48 1.82 2.83
N PHE A 42 15.92 2.90 2.19
CA PHE A 42 15.32 3.39 0.94
C PHE A 42 16.21 3.15 -0.27
N ILE A 43 15.61 2.61 -1.33
CA ILE A 43 16.20 2.38 -2.64
C ILE A 43 15.38 3.12 -3.69
N ALA A 44 16.02 3.94 -4.51
CA ALA A 44 15.40 4.50 -5.71
C ALA A 44 15.83 3.68 -6.93
N ALA A 45 14.88 3.20 -7.72
CA ALA A 45 15.13 2.45 -8.94
C ALA A 45 14.46 3.12 -10.14
N ASN A 46 15.22 3.65 -11.08
CA ASN A 46 14.66 4.39 -12.21
C ASN A 46 15.50 4.23 -13.48
N THR A 47 14.84 4.22 -14.64
CA THR A 47 15.48 4.28 -15.97
C THR A 47 15.92 5.70 -16.33
N ASP A 48 15.31 6.71 -15.70
CA ASP A 48 15.65 8.12 -15.91
C ASP A 48 16.76 8.53 -14.93
N ALA A 49 17.96 8.80 -15.48
CA ALA A 49 19.13 9.16 -14.68
C ALA A 49 19.01 10.55 -14.02
N GLN A 50 18.29 11.49 -14.63
CA GLN A 50 18.10 12.82 -14.07
C GLN A 50 17.19 12.77 -12.85
N ALA A 51 16.09 12.02 -12.96
CA ALA A 51 15.19 11.78 -11.84
C ALA A 51 15.91 11.07 -10.69
N LEU A 52 16.80 10.11 -11.00
CA LEU A 52 17.56 9.37 -10.00
C LEU A 52 18.57 10.27 -9.26
N ALA A 53 19.24 11.18 -9.97
CA ALA A 53 20.20 12.13 -9.38
C ALA A 53 19.57 13.10 -8.37
N MET A 54 18.26 13.34 -8.45
CA MET A 54 17.51 14.17 -7.50
C MET A 54 16.97 13.39 -6.30
N SER A 55 17.15 12.06 -6.26
CA SER A 55 16.62 11.25 -5.17
C SER A 55 17.38 11.47 -3.87
N LYS A 56 16.64 11.41 -2.75
CA LYS A 56 17.17 11.46 -1.39
C LYS A 56 17.49 10.07 -0.82
N ALA A 57 17.22 9.01 -1.59
CA ALA A 57 17.41 7.64 -1.14
C ALA A 57 18.88 7.31 -0.91
N SER A 58 19.15 6.45 0.07
CA SER A 58 20.51 6.03 0.41
C SER A 58 21.18 5.18 -0.68
N ARG A 59 20.37 4.53 -1.53
CA ARG A 59 20.81 3.66 -2.61
C ARG A 59 20.06 4.01 -3.88
N LEU A 60 20.79 4.13 -4.98
CA LEU A 60 20.27 4.53 -6.29
C LEU A 60 20.63 3.44 -7.29
N ILE A 61 19.63 2.95 -8.03
CA ILE A 61 19.79 1.92 -9.05
C ILE A 61 19.27 2.50 -10.37
N GLN A 62 20.17 2.63 -11.34
CA GLN A 62 19.80 3.01 -12.69
C GLN A 62 19.37 1.77 -13.47
N LEU A 63 18.07 1.67 -13.75
CA LEU A 63 17.51 0.53 -14.47
C LEU A 63 17.82 0.62 -15.96
N GLY A 64 18.24 -0.49 -16.56
CA GLY A 64 18.34 -0.63 -18.02
C GLY A 64 19.26 0.42 -18.66
N SER A 65 20.48 0.57 -18.14
CA SER A 65 21.45 1.52 -18.64
C SER A 65 21.77 1.31 -20.12
N HIS A 66 21.75 0.05 -20.58
CA HIS A 66 21.93 -0.31 -21.98
C HIS A 66 20.64 -0.16 -22.81
N VAL A 67 19.49 -0.50 -22.23
CA VAL A 67 18.20 -0.47 -22.93
C VAL A 67 17.67 0.96 -23.16
N THR A 68 17.92 1.87 -22.21
CA THR A 68 17.31 3.22 -22.21
C THR A 68 18.30 4.36 -22.39
N GLU A 69 19.60 4.08 -22.30
CA GLU A 69 20.66 5.08 -22.29
C GLU A 69 20.45 6.18 -21.21
N GLY A 70 19.69 5.87 -20.15
CA GLY A 70 19.36 6.82 -19.08
C GLY A 70 18.24 7.82 -19.39
N LEU A 71 17.56 7.68 -20.53
CA LEU A 71 16.52 8.61 -21.02
C LEU A 71 15.09 8.24 -20.57
N GLY A 72 14.95 7.15 -19.81
CA GLY A 72 13.67 6.67 -19.34
C GLY A 72 12.96 5.70 -20.32
N ALA A 73 11.88 5.08 -19.85
CA ALA A 73 11.16 4.05 -20.59
C ALA A 73 10.12 4.57 -21.61
N GLY A 74 10.02 5.89 -21.85
CA GLY A 74 9.11 6.44 -22.88
C GLY A 74 7.62 6.10 -22.72
N SER A 75 7.14 5.88 -21.49
CA SER A 75 5.77 5.36 -21.20
C SER A 75 5.47 3.95 -21.73
N LEU A 76 6.52 3.17 -22.02
CA LEU A 76 6.43 1.79 -22.52
C LEU A 76 6.78 0.79 -21.41
N PRO A 77 5.78 0.04 -20.88
CA PRO A 77 6.02 -0.92 -19.79
C PRO A 77 6.99 -2.05 -20.14
N GLU A 78 7.03 -2.48 -21.40
CA GLU A 78 7.95 -3.49 -21.89
C GLU A 78 9.42 -3.05 -21.78
N ILE A 79 9.70 -1.76 -22.00
CA ILE A 79 11.04 -1.19 -21.80
C ILE A 79 11.37 -1.17 -20.30
N GLY A 80 10.42 -0.73 -19.47
CA GLY A 80 10.60 -0.74 -18.01
C GLY A 80 10.84 -2.15 -17.46
N ARG A 81 10.18 -3.16 -18.02
CA ARG A 81 10.37 -4.56 -17.70
C ARG A 81 11.77 -5.04 -18.08
N ALA A 82 12.18 -4.85 -19.33
CA ALA A 82 13.50 -5.27 -19.81
C ALA A 82 14.63 -4.59 -19.01
N ALA A 83 14.45 -3.31 -18.68
CA ALA A 83 15.37 -2.56 -17.83
C ALA A 83 15.50 -3.13 -16.41
N ALA A 84 14.41 -3.64 -15.83
CA ALA A 84 14.45 -4.29 -14.52
C ALA A 84 15.07 -5.69 -14.58
N GLU A 85 14.83 -6.45 -15.66
CA GLU A 85 15.45 -7.75 -15.89
C GLU A 85 16.98 -7.61 -16.07
N GLU A 86 17.45 -6.56 -16.76
CA GLU A 86 18.89 -6.24 -16.89
C GLU A 86 19.55 -5.96 -15.54
N SER A 87 18.88 -5.20 -14.67
CA SER A 87 19.45 -4.73 -13.39
C SER A 87 19.07 -5.59 -12.18
N ILE A 88 18.50 -6.79 -12.39
CA ILE A 88 17.89 -7.56 -11.29
C ILE A 88 18.91 -8.02 -10.26
N ASP A 89 20.11 -8.39 -10.69
CA ASP A 89 21.18 -8.85 -9.79
C ASP A 89 21.60 -7.74 -8.82
N GLU A 90 21.73 -6.50 -9.32
CA GLU A 90 22.05 -5.32 -8.50
C GLU A 90 20.94 -5.02 -7.48
N ILE A 91 19.68 -5.14 -7.89
CA ILE A 91 18.52 -4.97 -6.99
C ILE A 91 18.55 -6.01 -5.88
N MET A 92 18.81 -7.27 -6.23
CA MET A 92 18.86 -8.37 -5.27
C MET A 92 20.04 -8.25 -4.31
N ASP A 93 21.18 -7.72 -4.77
CA ASP A 93 22.34 -7.43 -3.91
C ASP A 93 22.01 -6.41 -2.82
N HIS A 94 21.21 -5.40 -3.15
CA HIS A 94 20.73 -4.43 -2.17
C HIS A 94 19.63 -4.97 -1.25
N LEU A 95 18.87 -5.97 -1.69
CA LEU A 95 17.85 -6.65 -0.90
C LEU A 95 18.41 -7.77 0.01
N ARG A 96 19.71 -8.05 -0.02
CA ARG A 96 20.31 -9.07 0.85
C ARG A 96 20.05 -8.78 2.33
N GLY A 97 19.55 -9.79 3.03
CA GLY A 97 19.21 -9.72 4.46
C GLY A 97 17.92 -8.97 4.78
N THR A 98 17.19 -8.48 3.77
CA THR A 98 15.88 -7.86 3.94
C THR A 98 14.83 -8.92 4.27
N HIS A 99 14.03 -8.69 5.30
CA HIS A 99 12.95 -9.57 5.72
C HIS A 99 11.63 -9.19 5.06
N MET A 100 11.44 -7.88 4.86
CA MET A 100 10.26 -7.30 4.23
C MET A 100 10.64 -6.21 3.24
N CYS A 101 10.09 -6.30 2.02
CA CYS A 101 10.30 -5.34 0.95
C CYS A 101 8.99 -4.67 0.57
N PHE A 102 8.95 -3.35 0.66
CA PHE A 102 7.90 -2.54 0.08
C PHE A 102 8.29 -2.12 -1.33
N VAL A 103 7.42 -2.38 -2.32
CA VAL A 103 7.60 -1.90 -3.70
C VAL A 103 6.58 -0.82 -3.97
N THR A 104 7.02 0.42 -4.12
CA THR A 104 6.14 1.56 -4.42
C THR A 104 6.34 2.11 -5.81
N ALA A 105 5.24 2.36 -6.53
CA ALA A 105 5.26 2.84 -7.89
C ALA A 105 3.97 3.59 -8.25
N GLY A 106 4.10 4.58 -9.14
CA GLY A 106 2.96 5.16 -9.85
C GLY A 106 2.66 4.36 -11.12
N MET A 107 1.48 3.76 -11.21
CA MET A 107 1.12 2.89 -12.33
C MET A 107 0.63 3.69 -13.54
N GLY A 108 0.78 3.10 -14.72
CA GLY A 108 0.37 3.70 -16.00
C GLY A 108 1.50 4.37 -16.78
N GLY A 109 2.67 4.57 -16.18
CA GLY A 109 3.91 4.94 -16.89
C GLY A 109 4.65 3.72 -17.47
N GLY A 110 5.86 3.92 -17.98
CA GLY A 110 6.70 2.82 -18.50
C GLY A 110 7.46 2.10 -17.39
N THR A 111 8.34 2.82 -16.69
CA THR A 111 9.24 2.24 -15.68
C THR A 111 8.49 1.59 -14.53
N GLY A 112 7.65 2.34 -13.80
CA GLY A 112 6.92 1.81 -12.64
C GLY A 112 6.06 0.59 -12.99
N THR A 113 5.25 0.68 -14.05
CA THR A 113 4.34 -0.39 -14.49
C THR A 113 5.08 -1.64 -14.96
N GLY A 114 6.24 -1.48 -15.60
CA GLY A 114 7.02 -2.58 -16.15
C GLY A 114 7.96 -3.24 -15.16
N ALA A 115 8.66 -2.42 -14.37
CA ALA A 115 9.72 -2.87 -13.47
C ALA A 115 9.19 -3.36 -12.12
N ALA A 116 8.14 -2.75 -11.56
CA ALA A 116 7.66 -3.11 -10.23
C ALA A 116 7.27 -4.60 -10.10
N PRO A 117 6.57 -5.22 -11.07
CA PRO A 117 6.28 -6.65 -11.02
C PRO A 117 7.53 -7.53 -11.03
N ILE A 118 8.56 -7.18 -11.81
CA ILE A 118 9.82 -7.94 -11.88
C ILE A 118 10.56 -7.89 -10.55
N ILE A 119 10.68 -6.70 -9.97
CA ILE A 119 11.32 -6.48 -8.67
C ILE A 119 10.56 -7.24 -7.58
N ALA A 120 9.24 -7.11 -7.54
CA ALA A 120 8.41 -7.81 -6.56
C ALA A 120 8.53 -9.33 -6.68
N GLN A 121 8.51 -9.86 -7.90
CA GLN A 121 8.66 -11.29 -8.14
C GLN A 121 10.01 -11.82 -7.66
N ALA A 122 11.10 -11.10 -7.92
CA ALA A 122 12.43 -11.50 -7.50
C ALA A 122 12.58 -11.48 -5.97
N ALA A 123 12.09 -10.42 -5.31
CA ALA A 123 12.08 -10.32 -3.84
C ALA A 123 11.26 -11.46 -3.21
N ARG A 124 10.06 -11.73 -3.72
CA ARG A 124 9.20 -12.82 -3.24
C ARG A 124 9.85 -14.20 -3.44
N LYS A 125 10.45 -14.45 -4.61
CA LYS A 125 11.19 -15.70 -4.89
C LYS A 125 12.39 -15.91 -3.96
N ALA A 126 12.99 -14.83 -3.48
CA ALA A 126 14.06 -14.86 -2.49
C ALA A 126 13.56 -15.06 -1.04
N GLY A 127 12.25 -15.22 -0.83
CA GLY A 127 11.65 -15.45 0.49
C GLY A 127 11.39 -14.19 1.31
N ILE A 128 11.51 -13.01 0.69
CA ILE A 128 11.24 -11.72 1.32
C ILE A 128 9.74 -11.46 1.27
N LEU A 129 9.13 -11.08 2.41
CA LEU A 129 7.72 -10.67 2.44
C LEU A 129 7.57 -9.40 1.59
N THR A 130 6.89 -9.52 0.46
CA THR A 130 6.85 -8.48 -0.57
C THR A 130 5.49 -7.83 -0.63
N VAL A 131 5.41 -6.58 -0.18
CA VAL A 131 4.18 -5.78 -0.20
C VAL A 131 4.32 -4.66 -1.22
N ALA A 132 3.44 -4.61 -2.21
CA ALA A 132 3.44 -3.52 -3.17
C ALA A 132 2.39 -2.47 -2.79
N VAL A 133 2.79 -1.20 -2.79
CA VAL A 133 1.90 -0.06 -2.51
C VAL A 133 1.95 0.89 -3.70
N VAL A 134 0.92 0.86 -4.53
CA VAL A 134 0.94 1.51 -5.85
C VAL A 134 -0.27 2.40 -6.08
N THR A 135 -0.10 3.44 -6.89
CA THR A 135 -1.18 4.35 -7.25
C THR A 135 -1.71 4.09 -8.67
N LYS A 136 -3.03 4.22 -8.86
CA LYS A 136 -3.64 4.35 -10.19
C LYS A 136 -3.63 5.81 -10.62
N PRO A 137 -3.49 6.11 -11.92
CA PRO A 137 -3.50 7.48 -12.43
C PRO A 137 -4.89 8.12 -12.23
N PHE A 138 -4.94 9.45 -12.31
CA PHE A 138 -6.20 10.16 -12.34
C PHE A 138 -6.93 9.95 -13.68
N THR A 139 -8.25 10.08 -13.68
CA THR A 139 -9.06 9.91 -14.91
C THR A 139 -8.67 10.91 -16.01
N PHE A 140 -8.26 12.13 -15.64
CA PHE A 140 -7.83 13.16 -16.60
C PHE A 140 -6.51 12.82 -17.31
N GLU A 141 -5.68 11.91 -16.77
CA GLU A 141 -4.42 11.50 -17.41
C GLU A 141 -4.66 10.60 -18.63
N GLY A 142 -5.91 10.19 -18.86
CA GLY A 142 -6.36 9.53 -20.08
C GLY A 142 -6.53 8.03 -19.94
N LYS A 143 -7.45 7.49 -20.75
CA LYS A 143 -7.86 6.08 -20.73
C LYS A 143 -6.70 5.11 -20.98
N ARG A 144 -5.77 5.45 -21.88
CA ARG A 144 -4.61 4.60 -22.19
C ARG A 144 -3.69 4.40 -20.98
N ARG A 145 -3.47 5.46 -20.18
CA ARG A 145 -2.67 5.41 -18.96
C ARG A 145 -3.33 4.54 -17.90
N MET A 146 -4.66 4.69 -17.73
CA MET A 146 -5.46 3.85 -16.83
C MET A 146 -5.45 2.37 -17.23
N GLN A 147 -5.60 2.07 -18.52
CA GLN A 147 -5.53 0.69 -19.00
C GLN A 147 -4.17 0.05 -18.72
N THR A 148 -3.09 0.77 -19.04
CA THR A 148 -1.71 0.36 -18.77
C THR A 148 -1.50 0.10 -17.28
N ALA A 149 -2.05 0.98 -16.42
CA ALA A 149 -1.98 0.81 -14.97
C ALA A 149 -2.69 -0.47 -14.50
N ASN A 150 -3.90 -0.72 -14.98
CA ASN A 150 -4.66 -1.93 -14.60
C ASN A 150 -3.92 -3.21 -15.02
N GLU A 151 -3.41 -3.27 -16.25
CA GLU A 151 -2.64 -4.43 -16.73
C GLU A 151 -1.36 -4.66 -15.91
N GLY A 152 -0.66 -3.59 -15.52
CA GLY A 152 0.51 -3.69 -14.64
C GLY A 152 0.16 -4.14 -13.22
N ILE A 153 -0.97 -3.69 -12.67
CA ILE A 153 -1.44 -4.08 -11.32
C ILE A 153 -1.80 -5.56 -11.29
N GLU A 154 -2.42 -6.11 -12.33
CA GLU A 154 -2.71 -7.56 -12.38
C GLU A 154 -1.43 -8.39 -12.37
N ARG A 155 -0.41 -8.02 -13.16
CA ARG A 155 0.90 -8.69 -13.12
C ARG A 155 1.57 -8.55 -11.75
N LEU A 156 1.43 -7.39 -11.11
CA LEU A 156 1.99 -7.14 -9.79
C LEU A 156 1.33 -8.01 -8.71
N ARG A 157 0.01 -8.24 -8.81
CA ARG A 157 -0.74 -9.14 -7.91
C ARG A 157 -0.28 -10.58 -7.99
N GLU A 158 0.16 -11.04 -9.16
CA GLU A 158 0.76 -12.36 -9.33
C GLU A 158 2.20 -12.43 -8.80
N SER A 159 2.85 -11.28 -8.62
CA SER A 159 4.28 -11.16 -8.34
C SER A 159 4.59 -10.86 -6.86
N ALA A 160 3.72 -10.13 -6.17
CA ALA A 160 3.87 -9.75 -4.76
C ALA A 160 2.99 -10.63 -3.84
N ASP A 161 3.29 -10.63 -2.54
CA ASP A 161 2.45 -11.32 -1.54
C ASP A 161 1.16 -10.55 -1.28
N THR A 162 1.25 -9.22 -1.22
CA THR A 162 0.12 -8.31 -1.04
C THR A 162 0.31 -7.06 -1.92
N VAL A 163 -0.77 -6.58 -2.53
CA VAL A 163 -0.80 -5.37 -3.35
C VAL A 163 -1.90 -4.43 -2.87
N ILE A 164 -1.47 -3.32 -2.26
CA ILE A 164 -2.31 -2.19 -1.86
C ILE A 164 -2.40 -1.23 -3.05
N VAL A 165 -3.61 -1.03 -3.54
CA VAL A 165 -3.87 -0.16 -4.71
C VAL A 165 -4.59 1.10 -4.24
N ILE A 166 -3.96 2.25 -4.49
CA ILE A 166 -4.50 3.56 -4.14
C ILE A 166 -5.02 4.24 -5.41
N PRO A 167 -6.35 4.38 -5.58
CA PRO A 167 -6.90 5.13 -6.71
C PRO A 167 -6.73 6.63 -6.51
N ASN A 168 -5.88 7.29 -7.31
CA ASN A 168 -5.69 8.75 -7.21
C ASN A 168 -7.00 9.52 -7.38
N GLN A 169 -7.97 8.95 -8.10
CA GLN A 169 -9.31 9.54 -8.23
C GLN A 169 -10.02 9.76 -6.88
N ASN A 170 -9.78 8.89 -5.90
CA ASN A 170 -10.43 8.99 -4.59
C ASN A 170 -9.81 10.10 -3.73
N LEU A 171 -8.64 10.61 -4.12
CA LEU A 171 -8.03 11.79 -3.49
C LEU A 171 -8.88 13.06 -3.71
N PHE A 172 -9.69 13.12 -4.77
CA PHE A 172 -10.65 14.23 -4.96
C PHE A 172 -11.80 14.21 -3.95
N ARG A 173 -12.12 13.06 -3.33
CA ARG A 173 -13.17 12.98 -2.30
C ARG A 173 -12.71 13.56 -0.97
N ILE A 174 -11.40 13.68 -0.77
CA ILE A 174 -10.76 14.25 0.41
C ILE A 174 -10.16 15.65 0.16
N ALA A 175 -10.16 16.11 -1.09
CA ALA A 175 -9.68 17.42 -1.50
C ALA A 175 -10.82 18.44 -1.60
N ASP A 176 -10.52 19.72 -1.38
CA ASP A 176 -11.46 20.82 -1.58
C ASP A 176 -11.32 21.45 -2.97
N ALA A 177 -12.26 22.31 -3.37
CA ALA A 177 -12.23 22.97 -4.67
C ALA A 177 -11.04 23.93 -4.88
N LYS A 178 -10.23 24.19 -3.84
CA LYS A 178 -9.05 25.04 -3.88
C LYS A 178 -7.75 24.25 -3.98
N THR A 179 -7.81 22.93 -3.78
CA THR A 179 -6.65 22.05 -3.79
C THR A 179 -5.98 22.10 -5.16
N THR A 180 -4.71 22.50 -5.20
CA THR A 180 -3.99 22.61 -6.46
C THR A 180 -3.56 21.24 -6.96
N PHE A 181 -3.14 21.18 -8.22
CA PHE A 181 -2.60 19.95 -8.80
C PHE A 181 -1.37 19.43 -8.05
N ALA A 182 -0.49 20.34 -7.61
CA ALA A 182 0.68 19.98 -6.82
C ALA A 182 0.27 19.38 -5.48
N ASP A 183 -0.72 19.98 -4.80
CA ASP A 183 -1.22 19.48 -3.52
C ASP A 183 -1.86 18.09 -3.66
N ALA A 184 -2.53 17.80 -4.78
CA ALA A 184 -3.12 16.47 -5.02
C ALA A 184 -2.06 15.35 -5.05
N PHE A 185 -0.87 15.60 -5.62
CA PHE A 185 0.24 14.65 -5.58
C PHE A 185 0.84 14.52 -4.18
N VAL A 186 0.93 15.63 -3.43
CA VAL A 186 1.36 15.57 -2.02
C VAL A 186 0.39 14.72 -1.19
N ILE A 187 -0.92 14.83 -1.44
CA ILE A 187 -1.92 13.98 -0.79
C ILE A 187 -1.69 12.50 -1.19
N ALA A 188 -1.42 12.21 -2.47
CA ALA A 188 -1.10 10.86 -2.92
C ALA A 188 0.13 10.28 -2.20
N ASP A 189 1.19 11.08 -2.10
CA ASP A 189 2.44 10.72 -1.42
C ASP A 189 2.22 10.50 0.09
N ARG A 190 1.31 11.26 0.72
CA ARG A 190 0.88 11.03 2.11
C ARG A 190 0.13 9.72 2.29
N VAL A 191 -0.73 9.35 1.34
CA VAL A 191 -1.43 8.05 1.40
C VAL A 191 -0.44 6.90 1.21
N LEU A 192 0.55 7.05 0.31
CA LEU A 192 1.64 6.07 0.16
C LEU A 192 2.47 5.97 1.44
N TYR A 193 2.80 7.10 2.07
CA TYR A 193 3.45 7.15 3.37
C TYR A 193 2.64 6.40 4.42
N ALA A 194 1.32 6.66 4.53
CA ALA A 194 0.46 5.97 5.48
C ALA A 194 0.45 4.44 5.23
N GLY A 195 0.47 4.01 3.96
CA GLY A 195 0.51 2.60 3.57
C GLY A 195 1.75 1.87 4.07
N VAL A 196 2.92 2.48 3.89
CA VAL A 196 4.19 1.88 4.33
C VAL A 196 4.41 2.09 5.83
N GLY A 197 4.12 3.30 6.32
CA GLY A 197 4.34 3.73 7.69
C GLY A 197 3.49 2.99 8.70
N CYS A 198 2.20 2.75 8.40
CA CYS A 198 1.30 1.97 9.26
C CYS A 198 1.90 0.61 9.63
N ILE A 199 2.44 -0.11 8.64
CA ILE A 199 2.99 -1.45 8.85
C ILE A 199 4.40 -1.39 9.44
N THR A 200 5.23 -0.44 8.97
CA THR A 200 6.61 -0.28 9.45
C THR A 200 6.63 0.11 10.92
N ASP A 201 5.76 1.03 11.33
CA ASP A 201 5.69 1.53 12.70
C ASP A 201 5.29 0.43 13.68
N LEU A 202 4.37 -0.48 13.29
CA LEU A 202 3.96 -1.62 14.11
C LEU A 202 5.10 -2.63 14.38
N ILE A 203 6.08 -2.71 13.49
CA ILE A 203 7.21 -3.64 13.60
C ILE A 203 8.40 -2.99 14.33
N VAL A 204 8.59 -1.69 14.13
CA VAL A 204 9.82 -0.99 14.53
C VAL A 204 9.64 -0.22 15.84
N LYS A 205 8.48 0.41 16.05
CA LYS A 205 8.24 1.25 17.22
C LYS A 205 7.75 0.41 18.39
N GLU A 206 8.19 0.76 19.59
CA GLU A 206 7.65 0.18 20.81
C GLU A 206 6.22 0.71 21.03
N GLY A 207 5.28 -0.21 21.21
CA GLY A 207 3.88 0.05 21.45
C GLY A 207 3.36 -0.55 22.75
N LEU A 208 2.11 -0.20 23.07
CA LEU A 208 1.33 -0.81 24.14
C LEU A 208 1.03 -2.28 23.81
N ILE A 209 0.73 -2.56 22.55
CA ILE A 209 0.53 -3.90 22.01
C ILE A 209 1.54 -4.06 20.87
N ASN A 210 2.68 -4.66 21.19
CA ASN A 210 3.71 -4.99 20.20
C ASN A 210 3.26 -6.19 19.39
N LEU A 211 3.41 -6.08 18.07
CA LEU A 211 3.23 -7.19 17.15
C LEU A 211 4.59 -7.76 16.77
N ASP A 212 4.66 -9.08 16.62
CA ASP A 212 5.85 -9.68 16.05
C ASP A 212 5.78 -9.68 14.51
N PHE A 213 6.92 -9.92 13.87
CA PHE A 213 6.96 -9.98 12.41
C PHE A 213 6.20 -11.19 11.84
N ALA A 214 6.05 -12.27 12.62
CA ALA A 214 5.33 -13.46 12.19
C ALA A 214 3.82 -13.18 12.10
N ASP A 215 3.26 -12.40 13.02
CA ASP A 215 1.87 -11.93 13.01
C ASP A 215 1.59 -11.14 11.73
N VAL A 216 2.41 -10.13 11.44
CA VAL A 216 2.28 -9.33 10.20
C VAL A 216 2.46 -10.21 8.96
N LYS A 217 3.42 -11.12 8.98
CA LYS A 217 3.65 -12.05 7.86
C LYS A 217 2.47 -12.99 7.66
N SER A 218 1.79 -13.44 8.72
CA SER A 218 0.65 -14.35 8.62
C SER A 218 -0.54 -13.72 7.88
N VAL A 219 -0.79 -12.42 8.13
CA VAL A 219 -1.91 -11.69 7.51
C VAL A 219 -1.58 -11.06 6.17
N MET A 220 -0.31 -10.94 5.78
CA MET A 220 0.07 -10.28 4.51
C MET A 220 0.66 -11.22 3.47
N LYS A 221 1.05 -12.43 3.85
CA LYS A 221 1.65 -13.38 2.93
C LYS A 221 0.60 -14.00 2.01
N ASP A 222 0.86 -14.02 0.70
CA ASP A 222 0.01 -14.67 -0.31
C ASP A 222 -1.46 -14.20 -0.36
N MET A 223 -1.75 -12.97 0.10
CA MET A 223 -3.12 -12.42 0.16
C MET A 223 -3.58 -11.72 -1.12
N GLY A 224 -2.66 -11.36 -2.01
CA GLY A 224 -2.99 -10.73 -3.29
C GLY A 224 -3.55 -9.32 -3.10
N ARG A 225 -4.87 -9.12 -3.23
CA ARG A 225 -5.47 -7.77 -3.17
C ARG A 225 -5.59 -7.28 -1.73
N ALA A 226 -5.14 -6.05 -1.50
CA ALA A 226 -5.35 -5.34 -0.24
C ALA A 226 -5.77 -3.88 -0.45
N MET A 227 -6.36 -3.31 0.59
CA MET A 227 -6.84 -1.94 0.65
C MET A 227 -6.57 -1.36 2.03
N MET A 228 -6.46 -0.02 2.11
CA MET A 228 -6.14 0.66 3.35
C MET A 228 -7.11 1.82 3.61
N GLY A 229 -7.59 1.90 4.85
CA GLY A 229 -8.31 3.05 5.38
C GLY A 229 -7.55 3.66 6.56
N THR A 230 -7.65 4.96 6.75
CA THR A 230 -7.11 5.64 7.94
C THR A 230 -8.10 6.69 8.43
N GLY A 231 -8.29 6.75 9.74
CA GLY A 231 -9.15 7.70 10.41
C GLY A 231 -8.42 8.35 11.59
N GLU A 232 -8.71 9.62 11.81
CA GLU A 232 -8.18 10.40 12.92
C GLU A 232 -9.32 11.15 13.61
N ALA A 233 -9.31 11.16 14.94
CA ALA A 233 -10.26 11.95 15.71
C ALA A 233 -9.63 12.41 17.03
N SER A 234 -10.23 13.44 17.63
CA SER A 234 -9.81 14.00 18.90
C SER A 234 -11.03 14.31 19.78
N GLY A 235 -10.79 14.53 21.08
CA GLY A 235 -11.84 14.80 22.06
C GLY A 235 -12.61 13.56 22.52
N GLU A 236 -13.84 13.77 23.00
CA GLU A 236 -14.67 12.70 23.57
C GLU A 236 -15.13 11.69 22.48
N GLY A 237 -15.00 10.40 22.79
CA GLY A 237 -15.30 9.31 21.85
C GLY A 237 -14.37 9.28 20.62
N ARG A 238 -13.14 9.80 20.73
CA ARG A 238 -12.18 9.83 19.62
C ARG A 238 -11.83 8.44 19.08
N ALA A 239 -11.80 7.42 19.93
CA ALA A 239 -11.47 6.06 19.50
C ALA A 239 -12.51 5.50 18.51
N LEU A 240 -13.79 5.51 18.91
CA LEU A 240 -14.90 5.12 18.04
C LEU A 240 -14.95 5.94 16.74
N LYS A 241 -14.84 7.27 16.84
CA LYS A 241 -14.87 8.17 15.68
C LYS A 241 -13.72 7.90 14.70
N ALA A 242 -12.52 7.65 15.21
CA ALA A 242 -11.36 7.32 14.39
C ALA A 242 -11.52 5.96 13.70
N ALA A 243 -12.04 4.96 14.42
CA ALA A 243 -12.36 3.64 13.85
C ALA A 243 -13.41 3.74 12.73
N GLU A 244 -14.51 4.47 12.96
CA GLU A 244 -15.55 4.71 11.95
C GLU A 244 -15.00 5.46 10.73
N ALA A 245 -14.16 6.47 10.95
CA ALA A 245 -13.51 7.20 9.85
C ALA A 245 -12.55 6.32 9.06
N ALA A 246 -11.86 5.38 9.71
CA ALA A 246 -10.99 4.42 9.05
C ALA A 246 -11.80 3.43 8.18
N ILE A 247 -12.94 2.95 8.70
CA ILE A 247 -13.86 2.04 8.01
C ILE A 247 -14.54 2.73 6.83
N ALA A 248 -14.98 3.97 6.99
CA ALA A 248 -15.67 4.75 5.97
C ALA A 248 -14.71 5.48 5.01
N ASN A 249 -13.41 5.17 5.06
CA ASN A 249 -12.41 5.92 4.30
C ASN A 249 -12.64 5.75 2.78
N PRO A 250 -12.69 6.84 2.00
CA PRO A 250 -12.89 6.78 0.55
C PRO A 250 -11.87 5.92 -0.22
N LEU A 251 -10.71 5.63 0.36
CA LEU A 251 -9.69 4.77 -0.24
C LEU A 251 -10.03 3.28 -0.17
N LEU A 252 -11.01 2.88 0.66
CA LEU A 252 -11.51 1.51 0.76
C LEU A 252 -12.49 1.13 -0.39
N ASP A 253 -12.81 2.07 -1.29
CA ASP A 253 -13.70 1.89 -2.46
C ASP A 253 -15.06 1.21 -2.09
N ASP A 254 -15.88 0.79 -3.06
CA ASP A 254 -17.15 0.10 -2.78
C ASP A 254 -16.96 -1.37 -2.29
N VAL A 255 -15.72 -1.76 -2.00
CA VAL A 255 -15.40 -3.11 -1.50
C VAL A 255 -15.54 -3.10 0.01
N SER A 256 -16.62 -3.71 0.49
CA SER A 256 -16.83 -3.90 1.92
C SER A 256 -15.68 -4.70 2.53
N MET A 257 -15.17 -4.24 3.69
CA MET A 257 -14.18 -4.96 4.49
C MET A 257 -14.65 -6.35 4.93
N LYS A 258 -15.96 -6.63 4.81
CA LYS A 258 -16.53 -7.96 5.02
C LYS A 258 -15.75 -9.01 4.24
N GLY A 259 -15.43 -8.82 2.96
CA GLY A 259 -14.74 -9.84 2.15
C GLY A 259 -13.25 -10.08 2.44
N ALA A 260 -12.68 -9.51 3.50
CA ALA A 260 -11.26 -9.64 3.81
C ALA A 260 -10.96 -10.95 4.57
N LYS A 261 -9.89 -11.65 4.18
CA LYS A 261 -9.41 -12.87 4.87
C LYS A 261 -8.50 -12.54 6.04
N GLY A 262 -7.77 -11.42 5.95
CA GLY A 262 -6.88 -10.94 6.99
C GLY A 262 -6.99 -9.43 7.14
N VAL A 263 -6.95 -8.94 8.37
CA VAL A 263 -7.11 -7.52 8.70
C VAL A 263 -6.03 -7.11 9.69
N LEU A 264 -5.18 -6.17 9.27
CA LEU A 264 -4.19 -5.56 10.15
C LEU A 264 -4.73 -4.21 10.63
N VAL A 265 -4.85 -4.05 11.94
CA VAL A 265 -5.29 -2.82 12.60
C VAL A 265 -4.10 -2.21 13.32
N SER A 266 -3.76 -0.97 12.95
CA SER A 266 -2.77 -0.16 13.62
C SER A 266 -3.45 0.99 14.36
N ILE A 267 -3.29 1.02 15.67
CA ILE A 267 -3.81 2.09 16.53
C ILE A 267 -2.62 2.94 16.98
N SER A 268 -2.72 4.25 16.81
CA SER A 268 -1.70 5.20 17.24
C SER A 268 -2.32 6.32 18.06
N GLY A 269 -1.72 6.65 19.20
CA GLY A 269 -2.18 7.73 20.06
C GLY A 269 -1.09 8.27 20.97
N GLY A 270 -1.37 9.38 21.64
CA GLY A 270 -0.49 9.94 22.67
C GLY A 270 -0.39 9.06 23.92
N LEU A 271 0.39 9.52 24.90
CA LEU A 271 0.50 8.84 26.20
C LEU A 271 -0.79 8.93 27.03
N ASP A 272 -1.74 9.75 26.59
CA ASP A 272 -3.09 9.90 27.11
C ASP A 272 -4.07 8.83 26.58
N MET A 273 -3.63 7.97 25.66
CA MET A 273 -4.41 6.85 25.15
C MET A 273 -4.67 5.80 26.24
N THR A 274 -5.93 5.42 26.40
CA THR A 274 -6.35 4.43 27.41
C THR A 274 -6.60 3.06 26.79
N LEU A 275 -6.53 2.00 27.62
CA LEU A 275 -6.86 0.64 27.17
C LEU A 275 -8.32 0.51 26.71
N PHE A 276 -9.26 1.25 27.34
CA PHE A 276 -10.67 1.26 26.94
C PHE A 276 -10.87 1.83 25.53
N GLU A 277 -10.14 2.88 25.18
CA GLU A 277 -10.17 3.44 23.82
C GLU A 277 -9.63 2.45 22.78
N VAL A 278 -8.55 1.72 23.11
CA VAL A 278 -8.00 0.68 22.23
C VAL A 278 -9.00 -0.46 22.03
N ASP A 279 -9.65 -0.92 23.10
CA ASP A 279 -10.66 -2.00 23.06
C ASP A 279 -11.92 -1.58 22.28
N GLU A 280 -12.39 -0.35 22.48
CA GLU A 280 -13.54 0.22 21.75
C GLU A 280 -13.27 0.28 20.24
N ALA A 281 -12.11 0.81 19.83
CA ALA A 281 -11.73 0.90 18.43
C ALA A 281 -11.56 -0.49 17.78
N ALA A 282 -10.91 -1.43 18.49
CA ALA A 282 -10.71 -2.78 18.00
C ALA A 282 -12.03 -3.55 17.85
N THR A 283 -12.94 -3.41 18.82
CA THR A 283 -14.27 -4.04 18.79
C THR A 283 -15.09 -3.52 17.62
N ARG A 284 -15.13 -2.20 17.42
CA ARG A 284 -15.87 -1.60 16.30
C ARG A 284 -15.39 -2.07 14.93
N ILE A 285 -14.07 -2.26 14.75
CA ILE A 285 -13.53 -2.81 13.50
C ILE A 285 -13.89 -4.28 13.34
N ARG A 286 -13.84 -5.06 14.43
CA ARG A 286 -14.21 -6.48 14.42
C ARG A 286 -15.66 -6.72 14.00
N GLU A 287 -16.57 -5.81 14.34
CA GLU A 287 -17.98 -5.86 13.92
C GLU A 287 -18.18 -5.66 12.41
N GLU A 288 -17.21 -5.07 11.69
CA GLU A 288 -17.32 -4.81 10.25
C GLU A 288 -16.75 -5.93 9.37
N VAL A 289 -16.00 -6.86 9.95
CA VAL A 289 -15.28 -7.93 9.25
C VAL A 289 -15.95 -9.29 9.54
N TYR A 290 -15.74 -10.28 8.66
CA TYR A 290 -16.30 -11.62 8.91
C TYR A 290 -15.69 -12.27 10.16
N GLU A 291 -16.48 -13.10 10.85
CA GLU A 291 -16.04 -13.80 12.08
C GLU A 291 -14.81 -14.70 11.86
N ASP A 292 -14.61 -15.21 10.64
CA ASP A 292 -13.50 -16.09 10.28
C ASP A 292 -12.26 -15.33 9.75
N ALA A 293 -12.25 -13.99 9.77
CA ALA A 293 -11.09 -13.22 9.32
C ALA A 293 -9.97 -13.21 10.38
N ASP A 294 -8.73 -13.40 9.95
CA ASP A 294 -7.56 -13.27 10.83
C ASP A 294 -7.29 -11.78 11.14
N ILE A 295 -7.59 -11.35 12.36
CA ILE A 295 -7.40 -9.95 12.78
C ILE A 295 -6.16 -9.83 13.66
N VAL A 296 -5.23 -8.98 13.24
CA VAL A 296 -4.04 -8.60 14.00
C VAL A 296 -4.17 -7.15 14.42
N VAL A 297 -4.13 -6.88 15.73
CA VAL A 297 -4.26 -5.53 16.29
C VAL A 297 -2.97 -5.13 16.98
N GLY A 298 -2.38 -4.04 16.53
CA GLY A 298 -1.23 -3.41 17.17
C GLY A 298 -1.57 -2.00 17.65
N ALA A 299 -0.96 -1.58 18.76
CA ALA A 299 -1.18 -0.27 19.34
C ALA A 299 0.16 0.36 19.71
N ILE A 300 0.48 1.50 19.10
CA ILE A 300 1.75 2.22 19.26
C ILE A 300 1.54 3.61 19.86
N PHE A 301 2.53 4.08 20.61
CA PHE A 301 2.53 5.44 21.15
C PHE A 301 3.23 6.40 20.19
N ASP A 302 2.57 7.51 19.87
CA ASP A 302 3.14 8.62 19.11
C ASP A 302 2.94 9.93 19.88
N ARG A 303 4.04 10.54 20.31
CA ARG A 303 4.02 11.82 21.05
C ARG A 303 3.47 12.97 20.21
N GLY A 304 3.50 12.86 18.88
CA GLY A 304 2.90 13.83 17.97
C GLY A 304 1.37 13.78 17.94
N LEU A 305 0.76 12.75 18.55
CA LEU A 305 -0.68 12.52 18.58
C LEU A 305 -1.29 12.78 19.97
N ASP A 306 -0.66 13.58 20.83
CA ASP A 306 -1.25 13.94 22.13
C ASP A 306 -2.65 14.58 21.93
N GLY A 307 -3.67 14.04 22.59
CA GLY A 307 -5.06 14.45 22.39
C GLY A 307 -5.74 13.91 21.12
N THR A 308 -5.02 13.20 20.25
CA THR A 308 -5.51 12.66 18.97
C THR A 308 -5.37 11.13 18.93
N PHE A 309 -6.37 10.46 18.36
CA PHE A 309 -6.39 9.01 18.19
C PHE A 309 -6.47 8.70 16.69
N ARG A 310 -5.52 7.90 16.19
CA ARG A 310 -5.43 7.49 14.79
C ARG A 310 -5.63 5.99 14.69
N VAL A 311 -6.45 5.57 13.75
CA VAL A 311 -6.70 4.17 13.43
C VAL A 311 -6.43 3.95 11.95
N SER A 312 -5.56 3.01 11.62
CA SER A 312 -5.29 2.59 10.25
C SER A 312 -5.64 1.11 10.11
N VAL A 313 -6.41 0.77 9.08
CA VAL A 313 -6.85 -0.59 8.80
C VAL A 313 -6.32 -0.99 7.42
N VAL A 314 -5.67 -2.15 7.35
CA VAL A 314 -5.25 -2.77 6.09
C VAL A 314 -6.02 -4.08 5.95
N ALA A 315 -6.98 -4.09 5.02
CA ALA A 315 -7.76 -5.27 4.67
C ALA A 315 -7.05 -6.03 3.54
N THR A 316 -6.81 -7.32 3.73
CA THR A 316 -6.07 -8.20 2.81
C THR A 316 -6.90 -9.42 2.43
N GLY A 317 -6.56 -10.07 1.32
CA GLY A 317 -7.26 -11.28 0.88
C GLY A 317 -8.64 -10.99 0.31
N LEU A 318 -8.86 -9.77 -0.20
CA LEU A 318 -10.14 -9.34 -0.75
C LEU A 318 -10.44 -10.10 -2.05
N ASP A 319 -11.53 -10.87 -2.06
CA ASP A 319 -11.95 -11.64 -3.22
C ASP A 319 -12.31 -10.73 -4.42
N ARG A 320 -12.26 -11.30 -5.62
CA ARG A 320 -12.47 -10.61 -6.91
C ARG A 320 -13.94 -10.22 -7.19
N GLU A 321 -14.88 -10.50 -6.30
CA GLU A 321 -16.30 -10.36 -6.59
C GLU A 321 -16.85 -8.96 -6.34
N SER A 322 -16.75 -8.10 -7.36
CA SER A 322 -17.75 -7.06 -7.67
C SER A 322 -17.47 -6.33 -8.99
N ALA A 323 -17.32 -7.09 -10.09
CA ALA A 323 -17.44 -6.54 -11.45
C ALA A 323 -18.42 -7.33 -12.34
N THR A 324 -19.06 -8.37 -11.80
CA THR A 324 -19.88 -9.31 -12.59
C THR A 324 -21.38 -9.28 -12.27
N ASP A 325 -21.84 -8.55 -11.25
CA ASP A 325 -23.28 -8.52 -10.93
C ASP A 325 -24.07 -7.41 -11.66
N ASP A 326 -23.41 -6.33 -12.10
CA ASP A 326 -24.09 -5.29 -12.89
C ASP A 326 -24.40 -5.71 -14.34
N VAL A 327 -23.71 -6.73 -14.86
CA VAL A 327 -23.97 -7.22 -16.24
C VAL A 327 -25.13 -8.20 -16.29
N ARG A 328 -25.41 -8.93 -15.20
CA ARG A 328 -26.56 -9.87 -15.14
C ARG A 328 -27.88 -9.14 -14.89
N ALA A 329 -27.90 -8.12 -14.05
CA ALA A 329 -29.10 -7.30 -13.81
C ALA A 329 -29.56 -6.52 -15.07
N GLY A 330 -28.63 -6.12 -15.95
CA GLY A 330 -28.95 -5.45 -17.21
C GLY A 330 -29.44 -6.38 -18.35
N ALA A 331 -29.15 -7.68 -18.27
CA ALA A 331 -29.51 -8.64 -19.30
C ALA A 331 -30.94 -9.19 -19.11
N GLU A 332 -31.38 -9.38 -17.87
CA GLU A 332 -32.74 -9.89 -17.58
C GLU A 332 -33.84 -8.81 -17.76
N GLY A 333 -33.50 -7.53 -17.56
CA GLY A 333 -34.44 -6.42 -17.78
C GLY A 333 -34.75 -6.10 -19.25
N ARG A 334 -33.89 -6.51 -20.20
CA ARG A 334 -34.09 -6.25 -21.65
C ARG A 334 -34.82 -7.37 -22.38
N ALA A 335 -34.84 -8.59 -21.85
CA ALA A 335 -35.58 -9.70 -22.43
C ALA A 335 -37.11 -9.60 -22.23
N ALA A 336 -37.56 -8.87 -21.21
CA ALA A 336 -38.99 -8.77 -20.85
C ALA A 336 -39.79 -7.68 -21.60
N GLN A 337 -39.14 -6.75 -22.32
CA GLN A 337 -39.83 -5.63 -23.00
C GLN A 337 -39.96 -5.77 -24.53
N GLY A 338 -39.51 -6.88 -25.13
CA GLY A 338 -39.51 -7.09 -26.58
C GLY A 338 -40.76 -7.69 -27.21
N GLY A 339 -41.83 -7.95 -26.44
CA GLY A 339 -42.91 -8.85 -26.87
C GLY A 339 -44.32 -8.30 -26.72
N GLN A 340 -44.63 -7.08 -27.21
CA GLN A 340 -46.02 -6.67 -27.44
C GLN A 340 -46.12 -5.44 -28.35
N SER A 341 -45.96 -5.63 -29.67
CA SER A 341 -46.60 -4.74 -30.66
C SER A 341 -46.58 -5.36 -32.04
N ARG A 342 -47.73 -5.86 -32.50
CA ARG A 342 -48.23 -5.90 -33.90
C ARG A 342 -49.25 -7.02 -34.07
N THR A 343 -50.53 -6.70 -33.98
CA THR A 343 -51.54 -7.13 -34.96
C THR A 343 -52.74 -6.19 -34.81
N LEU A 344 -52.91 -5.27 -35.76
CA LEU A 344 -54.18 -4.58 -36.03
C LEU A 344 -54.53 -4.90 -37.48
N GLN A 345 -55.71 -5.50 -37.67
CA GLN A 345 -56.58 -5.23 -38.81
C GLN A 345 -57.52 -4.11 -38.40
#